data_AF-A0A950K8N5-F1
#
_entry.id   AF-A0A950K8N5-F1
#
_cell.length_a   1.000
_cell.length_b   1.000
_cell.length_c   1.000
_cell.angle_alpha   90.00
_cell.angle_beta   90.00
_cell.angle_gamma   90.00
#
_symmetry.space_group_name_H-M   'P 1'
#
loop_
_entity.id
_entity.type
_entity.pdbx_description
1 polymer ?
#
loop_
_entity_poly.entity_id
_entity_poly.type
_entity_poly.pdbx_seq_one_letter_code
_entity_poly.pdbx_strand_id
1 'polypeptide(L)'
;MRSTVADPNLTLLAEGQAALLAAESLMLALVECRIIAKERLIEAIELVVATKQNMAVEGPNPEVARAALGILAALANSIAAASPSRSAPVADRD
;
A
#
# COMPACT_ATOMS: atom_id res chain seq x y z
N MET A 1 -39.65 -3.98 0.95
CA MET A 1 -38.18 -4.15 0.86
C MET A 1 -37.60 -2.93 0.15
N ARG A 2 -36.94 -2.01 0.87
CA ARG A 2 -36.14 -0.96 0.21
C ARG A 2 -34.81 -1.60 -0.18
N SER A 3 -34.58 -1.74 -1.48
CA SER A 3 -33.26 -2.09 -2.00
C SER A 3 -32.35 -0.89 -1.74
N THR A 4 -31.52 -0.97 -0.71
CA THR A 4 -30.46 0.02 -0.46
C THR A 4 -29.42 -0.17 -1.55
N VAL A 5 -29.55 0.57 -2.65
CA VAL A 5 -28.44 0.75 -3.59
C VAL A 5 -27.32 1.40 -2.77
N ALA A 6 -26.25 0.65 -2.55
CA ALA A 6 -25.08 1.14 -1.84
C ALA A 6 -24.54 2.37 -2.58
N ASP A 7 -24.12 3.41 -1.84
CA ASP A 7 -23.51 4.58 -2.44
C ASP A 7 -22.25 4.13 -3.22
N PRO A 8 -22.22 4.32 -4.55
CA PRO A 8 -21.11 3.85 -5.37
C PRO A 8 -19.78 4.52 -4.97
N ASN A 9 -19.81 5.77 -4.47
CA ASN A 9 -18.59 6.44 -4.00
C ASN A 9 -18.09 5.82 -2.70
N LEU A 10 -19.00 5.47 -1.78
CA LEU A 10 -18.65 4.77 -0.55
C LEU A 10 -18.06 3.38 -0.86
N THR A 11 -18.62 2.70 -1.85
CA THR A 11 -18.12 1.39 -2.30
C THR A 11 -16.70 1.50 -2.85
N LEU A 12 -16.45 2.47 -3.75
CA LEU A 12 -15.10 2.71 -4.30
C LEU A 12 -14.08 3.12 -3.22
N LEU A 13 -14.49 3.91 -2.23
CA LEU A 13 -13.63 4.27 -1.09
C LEU A 13 -13.30 3.06 -0.22
N ALA A 14 -14.29 2.21 0.08
CA ALA A 14 -14.09 0.99 0.85
C ALA A 14 -13.17 0.00 0.12
N GLU A 15 -13.36 -0.17 -1.19
CA GLU A 15 -12.49 -0.98 -2.04
C GLU A 15 -11.06 -0.44 -2.06
N GLY A 16 -10.90 0.88 -2.21
CA GLY A 16 -9.59 1.54 -2.17
C GLY A 16 -8.87 1.36 -0.83
N GLN A 17 -9.59 1.49 0.29
CA GLN A 17 -9.02 1.26 1.62
C GLN A 17 -8.65 -0.21 1.84
N ALA A 18 -9.52 -1.13 1.44
CA ALA A 18 -9.25 -2.57 1.55
C ALA A 18 -8.03 -2.98 0.72
N ALA A 19 -7.93 -2.48 -0.52
CA ALA A 19 -6.78 -2.73 -1.40
C ALA A 19 -5.48 -2.18 -0.81
N LEU A 20 -5.51 -0.96 -0.25
CA LEU A 20 -4.35 -0.36 0.40
C LEU A 20 -3.85 -1.20 1.58
N LEU A 21 -4.75 -1.56 2.50
CA LEU A 21 -4.39 -2.32 3.70
C LEU A 21 -3.93 -3.74 3.37
N ALA A 22 -4.54 -4.37 2.36
CA ALA A 22 -4.09 -5.68 1.87
C ALA A 22 -2.68 -5.60 1.28
N ALA A 23 -2.40 -4.59 0.46
CA ALA A 23 -1.08 -4.37 -0.12
C ALA A 23 -0.03 -4.06 0.96
N GLU A 24 -0.35 -3.21 1.93
CA GLU A 24 0.53 -2.92 3.08
C GLU A 24 0.83 -4.17 3.89
N SER A 25 -0.20 -4.96 4.25
CA SER A 25 -0.03 -6.18 5.02
C SER A 25 0.87 -7.19 4.29
N LEU A 26 0.68 -7.34 2.98
CA LEU A 26 1.54 -8.19 2.15
C LEU A 26 2.99 -7.68 2.14
N MET A 27 3.18 -6.39 1.91
CA MET A 27 4.49 -5.74 1.89
C MET A 27 5.26 -5.94 3.20
N LEU A 28 4.60 -5.74 4.34
CA LEU A 28 5.17 -5.97 5.66
C LEU A 28 5.56 -7.45 5.84
N ALA A 29 4.68 -8.39 5.48
CA ALA A 29 4.96 -9.82 5.56
C ALA A 29 6.19 -10.21 4.72
N LEU A 30 6.35 -9.67 3.51
CA LEU A 30 7.50 -9.94 2.65
C LEU A 30 8.81 -9.42 3.26
N VAL A 31 8.79 -8.26 3.91
CA VAL A 31 9.95 -7.69 4.61
C VAL A 31 10.27 -8.49 5.88
N GLU A 32 9.27 -8.83 6.68
CA GLU A 32 9.44 -9.63 7.91
C GLU A 32 10.00 -11.01 7.63
N CYS A 33 9.51 -11.69 6.58
CA CYS A 33 10.03 -12.97 6.12
C CYS A 33 11.37 -12.84 5.35
N ARG A 34 11.92 -11.63 5.22
CA ARG A 34 13.16 -11.32 4.50
C ARG A 34 13.18 -11.79 3.03
N ILE A 35 12.01 -11.86 2.41
CA ILE A 35 11.86 -12.21 0.98
C ILE A 35 12.28 -11.02 0.11
N ILE A 36 11.97 -9.79 0.57
CA ILE A 36 12.36 -8.54 -0.10
C ILE A 36 13.10 -7.67 0.92
N ALA A 37 14.22 -7.07 0.49
CA ALA A 37 14.92 -6.08 1.29
C ALA A 37 14.05 -4.83 1.49
N LYS A 38 13.98 -4.32 2.72
CA LYS A 38 13.17 -3.15 3.06
C LYS A 38 13.49 -1.95 2.15
N GLU A 39 14.77 -1.74 1.88
CA GLU A 39 15.27 -0.65 1.05
C GLU A 39 14.78 -0.77 -0.41
N ARG A 40 14.76 -1.98 -0.97
CA ARG A 40 14.24 -2.23 -2.32
C ARG A 40 12.76 -1.90 -2.44
N LEU A 41 11.99 -2.17 -1.38
CA LEU A 41 10.56 -1.89 -1.36
C LEU A 41 10.29 -0.37 -1.24
N ILE A 42 11.08 0.33 -0.44
CA ILE A 42 11.03 1.80 -0.34
C ILE A 42 11.37 2.44 -1.69
N GLU A 43 12.47 2.02 -2.33
CA GLU A 43 12.86 2.50 -3.67
C GLU A 43 11.73 2.31 -4.70
N ALA A 44 11.05 1.15 -4.67
CA ALA A 44 9.92 0.88 -5.56
C ALA A 44 8.74 1.83 -5.30
N ILE A 45 8.43 2.14 -4.04
CA ILE A 45 7.37 3.09 -3.69
C ILE A 45 7.75 4.51 -4.11
N GLU A 46 8.99 4.91 -3.91
CA GLU A 46 9.50 6.22 -4.34
C GLU A 46 9.38 6.41 -5.86
N LEU A 47 9.65 5.35 -6.64
CA LEU A 47 9.44 5.36 -8.10
C LEU A 47 7.95 5.57 -8.47
N VAL A 48 7.04 4.91 -7.75
CA VAL A 48 5.59 5.10 -7.94
C VAL A 48 5.17 6.52 -7.55
N VAL A 49 5.71 7.06 -6.46
CA VAL A 49 5.49 8.45 -6.03
C VAL A 49 5.94 9.43 -7.11
N ALA A 50 7.15 9.28 -7.64
CA ALA A 50 7.65 10.13 -8.72
C ALA A 50 6.77 10.04 -9.98
N THR A 51 6.33 8.83 -10.33
CA THR A 51 5.38 8.62 -11.44
C THR A 51 4.06 9.35 -11.18
N LYS A 52 3.51 9.26 -9.97
CA LYS A 52 2.26 9.94 -9.58
C LYS A 52 2.42 11.46 -9.50
N GLN A 53 3.59 11.98 -9.14
CA GLN A 53 3.88 13.42 -9.19
C GLN A 53 3.78 13.94 -10.63
N ASN A 54 4.35 13.22 -11.61
CA ASN A 54 4.21 13.58 -13.01
C ASN A 54 2.74 13.55 -13.47
N MET A 55 1.98 12.51 -13.06
CA MET A 55 0.55 12.44 -13.35
C MET A 55 -0.27 13.56 -12.69
N ALA A 56 0.16 14.08 -11.54
CA ALA A 56 -0.51 15.19 -10.86
C ALA A 56 -0.33 16.54 -11.59
N VAL A 57 0.63 16.63 -12.52
CA VAL A 57 0.87 17.82 -13.35
C VAL A 57 0.25 17.65 -14.74
N GLU A 58 0.51 16.52 -15.40
CA GLU A 58 0.20 16.34 -16.83
C GLU A 58 -0.70 15.12 -17.12
N GLY A 59 -1.13 14.38 -16.09
CA GLY A 59 -1.86 13.13 -16.24
C GLY A 59 -3.38 13.28 -16.24
N PRO A 60 -4.11 12.21 -16.63
CA PRO A 60 -5.55 12.14 -16.47
C PRO A 60 -5.91 12.11 -14.99
N ASN A 61 -6.89 12.94 -14.58
CA ASN A 61 -7.37 13.07 -13.20
C ASN A 61 -6.26 13.50 -12.19
N PRO A 62 -5.68 14.71 -12.34
CA PRO A 62 -4.59 15.19 -11.49
C PRO A 62 -4.96 15.25 -10.01
N GLU A 63 -6.24 15.48 -9.67
CA GLU A 63 -6.73 15.48 -8.28
C GLU A 63 -6.60 14.11 -7.61
N VAL A 64 -6.92 13.02 -8.34
CA VAL A 64 -6.76 11.65 -7.85
C VAL A 64 -5.27 11.33 -7.66
N ALA A 65 -4.42 11.77 -8.59
CA ALA A 65 -2.98 11.60 -8.46
C ALA A 65 -2.43 12.31 -7.20
N ARG A 66 -2.88 13.55 -6.92
CA ARG A 66 -2.49 14.29 -5.71
C ARG A 66 -2.96 13.61 -4.43
N ALA A 67 -4.20 13.13 -4.39
CA ALA A 67 -4.73 12.39 -3.24
C ALA A 67 -3.92 11.11 -2.97
N ALA A 68 -3.56 10.38 -4.03
CA ALA A 68 -2.76 9.16 -3.92
C ALA A 68 -1.34 9.40 -3.37
N LEU A 69 -0.73 10.55 -3.63
CA LEU A 69 0.62 10.87 -3.13
C LEU A 69 0.71 10.86 -1.61
N GLY A 70 -0.29 11.40 -0.91
CA GLY A 70 -0.32 11.39 0.55
C GLY A 70 -0.41 9.97 1.12
N ILE A 71 -1.18 9.11 0.47
CA ILE A 71 -1.35 7.70 0.86
C ILE A 71 -0.05 6.91 0.65
N LEU A 72 0.60 7.09 -0.51
CA LEU A 72 1.85 6.41 -0.83
C LEU A 72 2.99 6.81 0.11
N ALA A 73 3.04 8.09 0.51
CA ALA A 73 4.02 8.57 1.49
C ALA A 73 3.80 7.93 2.87
N ALA A 74 2.54 7.80 3.32
CA ALA A 74 2.22 7.12 4.57
C ALA A 74 2.65 5.64 4.54
N LEU A 75 2.43 4.96 3.41
CA LEU A 75 2.84 3.56 3.21
C LEU A 75 4.36 3.39 3.26
N ALA A 76 5.13 4.26 2.58
CA ALA A 76 6.59 4.22 2.64
C ALA A 76 7.10 4.37 4.08
N ASN A 77 6.50 5.27 4.87
CA ASN A 77 6.85 5.48 6.27
C ASN A 77 6.53 4.26 7.14
N SER A 78 5.39 3.62 6.93
CA SER A 78 4.99 2.38 7.63
C SER A 78 6.01 1.27 7.40
N ILE A 79 6.41 1.06 6.13
CA ILE A 79 7.43 0.07 5.77
C ILE A 79 8.79 0.44 6.34
N ALA A 80 9.20 1.71 6.30
CA ALA A 80 10.46 2.15 6.88
C ALA A 80 10.55 1.85 8.40
N ALA A 81 9.43 2.02 9.10
CA ALA A 81 9.29 1.71 10.52
C ALA A 81 9.27 0.20 10.81
N ALA A 82 8.97 -0.64 9.82
CA ALA A 82 8.99 -2.09 9.98
C ALA A 82 10.40 -2.59 10.32
N SER A 83 10.47 -3.41 11.35
CA SER A 83 11.68 -4.14 11.74
C SER A 83 11.48 -5.61 11.35
N PRO A 84 12.48 -6.26 10.73
CA PRO A 84 12.37 -7.68 10.45
C PRO A 84 12.17 -8.41 11.77
N SER A 85 11.01 -9.03 11.96
CA SER A 85 10.75 -9.88 13.10
C SER A 85 11.78 -11.01 13.07
N ARG A 86 12.42 -11.29 14.21
CA ARG A 86 13.20 -12.52 14.36
C ARG A 86 12.17 -13.63 14.35
N SER A 87 11.85 -14.15 13.17
CA SER A 87 10.95 -15.29 12.99
C SER A 87 11.46 -16.38 13.92
N ALA A 88 10.65 -16.78 14.90
CA ALA A 88 10.94 -17.99 15.66
C ALA A 88 11.06 -19.15 14.65
N PRO A 89 11.99 -20.09 14.84
CA PRO A 89 12.12 -21.21 13.93
C PRO A 89 10.75 -21.86 13.79
N VAL A 90 10.28 -22.00 12.54
CA VAL A 90 9.12 -22.83 12.21
C VAL A 90 9.44 -24.18 12.83
N ALA A 91 8.74 -24.52 13.91
CA ALA A 91 8.87 -25.84 14.51
C ALA A 91 8.46 -26.82 13.42
N ASP A 92 9.43 -27.61 12.99
CA ASP A 92 9.25 -28.77 12.13
C ASP A 92 8.11 -29.59 12.74
N ARG A 93 6.99 -29.66 12.02
CA ARG A 93 5.90 -30.56 12.39
C ARG A 93 6.13 -31.82 11.58
N ASP A 94 6.68 -32.81 12.26
CA ASP A 94 6.75 -34.22 11.85
C ASP A 94 5.41 -34.73 11.27
#